data_AF-A0AAU7JT48-F1
#
_entry.id   AF-A0AAU7JT48-F1
#
_cell.length_a   1.000
_cell.length_b   1.000
_cell.length_c   1.000
_cell.angle_alpha   90.00
_cell.angle_beta   90.00
_cell.angle_gamma   90.00
#
_symmetry.space_group_name_H-M   'P 1'
#
loop_
_entity.id
_entity.type
_entity.pdbx_description
1 polymer ?
#
loop_
_entity_poly.entity_id
_entity_poly.type
_entity_poly.pdbx_seq_one_letter_code
_entity_poly.pdbx_strand_id
1 'polypeptide(L)'
;MSFWDVVWFIVITYVFVAYLMMLWAIVKDLFRDEQASGFTKALWVIALIVLPILAACVYVISKSGQMTQREMASRADAMRQQEAYIKEVAGRPSASDQLASAKSMLDSGTITEAEYERLKNKALT
;
A
#
# COMPACT_ATOMS: atom_id res chain seq x y z
N MET A 1 -16.59 13.00 -51.03
CA MET A 1 -15.99 13.03 -49.69
C MET A 1 -15.45 14.43 -49.47
N SER A 2 -16.11 15.23 -48.65
CA SER A 2 -15.63 16.54 -48.22
C SER A 2 -14.44 16.37 -47.25
N PHE A 3 -13.57 17.36 -47.15
CA PHE A 3 -12.49 17.40 -46.15
C PHE A 3 -13.04 17.17 -44.73
N TRP A 4 -14.18 17.78 -44.44
CA TRP A 4 -14.86 17.64 -43.15
C TRP A 4 -15.38 16.22 -42.88
N ASP A 5 -15.77 15.47 -43.92
CA ASP A 5 -16.19 14.07 -43.77
C ASP A 5 -15.01 13.19 -43.32
N VAL A 6 -13.80 13.47 -43.84
CA VAL A 6 -12.58 12.75 -43.47
C VAL A 6 -12.17 13.08 -42.03
N VAL A 7 -12.24 14.35 -41.64
CA VAL A 7 -11.98 14.78 -40.25
C VAL A 7 -12.96 14.10 -39.29
N TRP A 8 -14.26 14.11 -39.61
CA TRP A 8 -15.27 13.49 -38.76
C TRP A 8 -15.13 11.97 -38.69
N PHE A 9 -14.77 11.32 -39.80
CA PHE A 9 -14.47 9.90 -39.84
C PHE A 9 -13.29 9.52 -38.94
N ILE A 10 -12.20 10.32 -38.94
CA ILE A 10 -11.05 10.10 -38.03
C ILE A 10 -11.48 10.24 -36.58
N VAL A 11 -12.27 11.27 -36.23
CA VAL A 11 -12.76 11.48 -34.87
C VAL A 11 -13.64 10.32 -34.41
N ILE A 12 -14.62 9.91 -35.21
CA ILE A 12 -15.51 8.78 -34.90
C ILE A 12 -14.70 7.49 -34.75
N THR A 13 -13.76 7.23 -35.67
CA THR A 13 -12.91 6.03 -35.63
C THR A 13 -12.04 6.03 -34.37
N TYR A 14 -11.46 7.18 -34.00
CA TYR A 14 -10.68 7.31 -32.77
C TYR A 14 -11.53 7.03 -31.53
N VAL A 15 -12.72 7.64 -31.42
CA VAL A 15 -13.65 7.41 -30.30
C VAL A 15 -14.09 5.95 -30.24
N PHE A 16 -14.33 5.33 -31.39
CA PHE A 16 -14.68 3.91 -31.48
C PHE A 16 -13.55 3.00 -31.01
N VAL A 17 -12.31 3.26 -31.44
CA VAL A 17 -11.13 2.51 -30.97
C VAL A 17 -10.90 2.71 -29.47
N ALA A 18 -11.05 3.94 -28.97
CA ALA A 18 -10.96 4.24 -27.55
C ALA A 18 -12.06 3.52 -26.74
N TYR A 19 -13.28 3.45 -27.26
CA TYR A 19 -14.38 2.68 -26.68
C TYR A 19 -14.04 1.19 -26.59
N LEU A 20 -13.52 0.59 -27.67
CA LEU A 20 -13.08 -0.81 -27.66
C LEU A 20 -11.94 -1.05 -26.65
N MET A 21 -10.95 -0.16 -26.61
CA MET A 21 -9.86 -0.22 -25.64
C MET A 21 -10.38 -0.15 -24.19
N MET A 22 -11.36 0.71 -23.92
CA MET A 22 -12.00 0.84 -22.62
C MET A 22 -12.80 -0.42 -22.26
N LEU A 23 -13.54 -1.00 -23.21
CA LEU A 23 -14.26 -2.26 -23.02
C LEU A 23 -13.27 -3.38 -22.65
N TRP A 24 -12.16 -3.53 -23.40
CA TRP A 24 -11.12 -4.51 -23.09
C TRP A 24 -10.44 -4.26 -21.74
N ALA A 25 -10.24 -3.00 -21.34
CA ALA A 25 -9.68 -2.66 -20.03
C ALA A 25 -10.62 -3.08 -18.89
N ILE A 26 -11.92 -2.81 -19.02
CA ILE A 26 -12.91 -3.19 -18.01
C ILE A 26 -13.06 -4.71 -17.94
N VAL A 27 -13.08 -5.40 -19.08
CA VAL A 27 -13.08 -6.86 -19.15
C VAL A 27 -11.87 -7.42 -18.42
N LYS A 28 -10.64 -6.97 -18.73
CA LYS A 28 -9.43 -7.42 -18.04
C LYS A 28 -9.48 -7.16 -16.54
N ASP A 29 -9.94 -6.00 -16.11
CA ASP A 29 -10.04 -5.65 -14.68
C ASP A 29 -11.10 -6.48 -13.94
N LEU A 30 -12.18 -6.85 -14.63
CA LEU A 30 -13.22 -7.72 -14.12
C LEU A 30 -12.75 -9.18 -14.02
N PHE A 31 -11.97 -9.66 -14.99
CA PHE A 31 -11.37 -10.99 -14.94
C PHE A 31 -10.26 -11.11 -13.89
N ARG A 32 -9.48 -10.04 -13.66
CA ARG A 32 -8.43 -9.97 -12.62
C ARG A 32 -8.97 -10.06 -11.20
N ASP A 33 -10.26 -9.81 -10.99
CA ASP A 33 -10.92 -9.98 -9.70
C ASP A 33 -11.24 -11.47 -9.47
N GLU A 34 -10.36 -12.20 -8.80
CA GLU A 34 -10.51 -13.63 -8.48
C GLU A 34 -11.62 -13.90 -7.44
N GLN A 35 -12.06 -12.88 -6.71
CA GLN A 35 -13.11 -13.01 -5.69
C GLN A 35 -14.52 -12.85 -6.27
N ALA A 36 -14.65 -12.22 -7.45
CA ALA A 36 -15.92 -12.04 -8.12
C ALA A 36 -16.40 -13.33 -8.80
N SER A 37 -17.64 -13.74 -8.52
CA SER A 37 -18.26 -14.90 -9.16
C SER A 37 -18.38 -14.70 -10.69
N GLY A 38 -18.20 -15.76 -11.47
CA GLY A 38 -18.26 -15.68 -12.95
C GLY A 38 -19.61 -15.15 -13.48
N PHE A 39 -20.71 -15.36 -12.76
CA PHE A 39 -22.03 -14.83 -13.09
C PHE A 39 -22.10 -13.31 -12.94
N THR A 40 -21.52 -12.76 -11.87
CA THR A 40 -21.40 -11.32 -11.67
C THR A 40 -20.59 -10.67 -12.79
N LYS A 41 -19.54 -11.35 -13.28
CA LYS A 41 -18.73 -10.87 -14.41
C LYS A 41 -19.56 -10.78 -15.70
N ALA A 42 -20.35 -11.80 -16.00
CA ALA A 42 -21.20 -11.81 -17.20
C ALA A 42 -22.26 -10.69 -17.20
N LEU A 43 -22.92 -10.46 -16.06
CA LEU A 43 -23.92 -9.41 -15.91
C LEU A 43 -23.32 -8.01 -16.15
N TRP A 44 -22.11 -7.77 -15.65
CA TRP A 44 -21.38 -6.51 -15.85
C TRP A 44 -21.07 -6.24 -17.31
N VAL A 45 -20.65 -7.26 -18.06
CA VAL A 45 -20.37 -7.15 -19.50
C VAL A 45 -21.64 -6.81 -20.28
N ILE A 46 -22.76 -7.45 -19.97
CA ILE A 46 -24.05 -7.17 -20.62
C ILE A 46 -24.50 -5.73 -20.31
N ALA A 47 -24.41 -5.29 -19.05
CA ALA A 47 -24.77 -3.94 -18.65
C ALA A 47 -23.93 -2.87 -19.38
N LEU A 48 -22.63 -3.12 -19.60
CA LEU A 48 -21.74 -2.23 -20.35
C LEU A 48 -22.09 -2.08 -21.82
N ILE A 49 -22.64 -3.13 -22.44
CA ILE A 49 -23.05 -3.11 -23.84
C ILE A 49 -24.37 -2.35 -24.00
N VAL A 50 -25.33 -2.58 -23.10
CA VAL A 50 -26.68 -2.00 -23.20
C VAL A 50 -26.70 -0.54 -22.71
N LEU A 51 -25.95 -0.21 -21.66
CA LEU A 51 -25.95 1.11 -21.01
C LEU A 51 -24.54 1.51 -20.56
N PRO A 52 -23.62 1.88 -21.49
CA PRO A 52 -22.21 2.05 -21.19
C PRO A 52 -21.92 3.12 -20.13
N ILE A 53 -22.62 4.26 -20.17
CA ILE A 53 -22.42 5.35 -19.21
C ILE A 53 -22.92 4.96 -17.81
N LEU A 54 -24.15 4.43 -17.72
CA LEU A 54 -24.73 4.02 -16.43
C LEU A 54 -23.98 2.83 -15.82
N ALA A 55 -23.58 1.86 -16.64
CA ALA A 55 -22.78 0.74 -16.19
C ALA A 55 -21.41 1.20 -15.67
N ALA A 56 -20.73 2.11 -16.38
CA ALA A 56 -19.47 2.67 -15.91
C ALA A 56 -19.63 3.38 -14.54
N CYS A 57 -20.69 4.17 -14.35
CA CYS A 57 -20.99 4.81 -13.07
C CYS A 57 -21.22 3.80 -11.93
N VAL A 58 -22.06 2.79 -12.16
CA VAL A 58 -22.34 1.76 -11.14
C VAL A 58 -21.09 0.94 -10.86
N TYR A 59 -20.23 0.70 -11.85
CA TYR A 59 -19.01 -0.11 -11.70
C TYR A 59 -18.05 0.57 -10.73
N VAL A 60 -17.77 1.86 -10.96
CA VAL A 60 -16.91 2.68 -10.09
C VAL A 60 -17.45 2.71 -8.66
N ILE A 61 -18.77 2.87 -8.48
CA ILE A 61 -19.40 2.87 -7.16
C ILE A 61 -19.22 1.50 -6.48
N SER A 62 -19.51 0.41 -7.19
CA SER A 62 -19.42 -0.95 -6.65
C SER A 62 -17.99 -1.38 -6.30
N LYS A 63 -16.99 -0.90 -7.04
CA LYS A 63 -15.59 -1.30 -6.90
C LYS A 63 -14.75 -0.35 -6.03
N SER A 64 -15.34 0.76 -5.58
CA SER A 64 -14.70 1.73 -4.68
C SER A 64 -14.27 1.13 -3.33
N GLY A 65 -14.93 0.08 -2.87
CA GLY A 65 -14.65 -0.57 -1.57
C GLY A 65 -13.37 -1.40 -1.51
N GLN A 66 -12.78 -1.80 -2.65
CA GLN A 66 -11.59 -2.68 -2.63
C GLN A 66 -10.29 -1.94 -2.27
N MET A 67 -10.25 -0.61 -2.35
CA MET A 67 -9.07 0.19 -1.98
C MET A 67 -8.96 0.33 -0.46
N THR A 68 -10.07 0.54 0.23
CA THR A 68 -10.07 0.80 1.69
C THR A 68 -9.57 -0.40 2.49
N GLN A 69 -9.90 -1.63 2.06
CA GLN A 69 -9.49 -2.84 2.77
C GLN A 69 -8.01 -3.17 2.57
N ARG A 70 -7.48 -2.92 1.36
CA ARG A 70 -6.06 -3.10 1.04
C ARG A 70 -5.18 -2.01 1.66
N GLU A 71 -5.65 -0.77 1.72
CA GLU A 71 -4.94 0.31 2.40
C GLU A 71 -4.87 0.11 3.91
N MET A 72 -5.91 -0.44 4.54
CA MET A 72 -5.83 -0.79 5.96
C MET A 72 -4.85 -1.94 6.20
N ALA A 73 -4.84 -2.96 5.35
CA ALA A 73 -3.90 -4.08 5.47
C ALA A 73 -2.44 -3.63 5.24
N SER A 74 -2.17 -2.82 4.21
CA SER A 74 -0.83 -2.31 3.93
C SER A 74 -0.34 -1.32 4.99
N ARG A 75 -1.23 -0.49 5.55
CA ARG A 75 -0.92 0.38 6.69
C ARG A 75 -0.63 -0.41 7.96
N ALA A 76 -1.38 -1.48 8.23
CA ALA A 76 -1.13 -2.34 9.38
C ALA A 76 0.24 -3.05 9.27
N ASP A 77 0.60 -3.54 8.07
CA ASP A 77 1.91 -4.17 7.85
C ASP A 77 3.05 -3.17 7.90
N ALA A 78 2.88 -1.96 7.36
CA ALA A 78 3.86 -0.88 7.45
C ALA A 78 4.07 -0.43 8.92
N MET A 79 3.00 -0.31 9.71
CA MET A 79 3.10 0.00 11.15
C MET A 79 3.83 -1.09 11.91
N ARG A 80 3.55 -2.38 11.65
CA ARG A 80 4.26 -3.51 12.28
C ARG A 80 5.76 -3.51 11.97
N GLN A 81 6.14 -3.21 10.73
CA GLN A 81 7.56 -3.11 10.34
C GLN A 81 8.24 -1.92 11.03
N GLN A 82 7.55 -0.79 11.14
CA GLN A 82 8.08 0.39 11.81
C GLN A 82 8.22 0.20 13.33
N GLU A 83 7.25 -0.43 13.99
CA GLU A 83 7.33 -0.80 15.41
C GLU A 83 8.48 -1.79 15.67
N ALA A 84 8.66 -2.79 14.79
CA ALA A 84 9.77 -3.73 14.90
C ALA A 84 11.13 -3.02 14.78
N TYR A 85 11.27 -2.09 13.83
CA TYR A 85 12.48 -1.29 13.65
C TYR A 85 12.74 -0.37 14.84
N ILE A 86 11.72 0.34 15.35
CA ILE A 86 11.86 1.21 16.53
C ILE A 86 12.24 0.38 17.76
N LYS A 87 11.64 -0.80 17.97
CA LYS A 87 11.99 -1.68 19.09
C LYS A 87 13.41 -2.23 18.97
N GLU A 88 13.88 -2.50 17.76
CA GLU A 88 15.25 -2.94 17.52
C GLU A 88 16.28 -1.81 17.77
N VAL A 89 15.97 -0.59 17.32
CA VAL A 89 16.88 0.56 17.44
C VAL A 89 16.86 1.16 18.84
N ALA A 90 15.68 1.29 19.46
CA ALA A 90 15.52 1.83 20.82
C ALA A 90 15.74 0.79 21.92
N GLY A 91 15.60 -0.50 21.62
CA GLY A 91 15.79 -1.60 22.58
C GLY A 91 17.25 -2.01 22.80
N ARG A 92 18.20 -1.47 22.03
CA ARG A 92 19.64 -1.66 22.28
C ARG A 92 20.14 -0.45 23.09
N PRO A 93 20.31 -0.56 24.42
CA PRO A 93 20.87 0.54 25.21
C PRO A 93 22.26 0.86 24.67
N SER A 94 22.48 2.12 24.30
CA SER A 94 23.77 2.57 23.78
C SER A 94 24.86 2.37 24.83
N ALA A 95 26.12 2.23 24.40
CA ALA A 95 27.26 2.13 25.33
C ALA A 95 27.25 3.29 26.36
N SER A 96 26.85 4.48 25.93
CA SER A 96 26.66 5.66 26.77
C SER A 96 25.55 5.51 27.81
N ASP A 97 24.41 4.90 27.46
CA ASP A 97 23.30 4.69 28.41
C ASP A 97 23.67 3.63 29.47
N GLN A 98 24.44 2.61 29.07
CA GLN A 98 24.97 1.60 29.97
C GLN A 98 26.00 2.19 30.95
N LEU A 99 26.88 3.08 30.45
CA LEU A 99 27.84 3.82 31.27
C LEU A 99 27.17 4.80 32.24
N ALA A 100 26.14 5.52 31.79
CA ALA A 100 25.37 6.42 32.65
C ALA A 100 24.64 5.66 33.77
N SER A 101 24.05 4.51 33.44
CA SER A 101 23.42 3.62 34.43
C SER A 101 24.43 3.06 35.42
N ALA A 102 25.60 2.60 34.94
CA ALA A 102 26.67 2.11 35.80
C ALA A 102 27.22 3.20 36.75
N LYS A 103 27.32 4.46 36.28
CA LYS A 103 27.71 5.59 37.12
C LYS A 103 26.68 5.87 38.21
N SER A 104 25.39 5.82 37.89
CA SER A 104 24.32 5.96 38.89
C SER A 104 24.35 4.83 39.94
N MET A 105 24.72 3.60 39.56
CA MET A 105 24.92 2.49 40.50
C MET A 105 26.13 2.71 41.42
N LEU A 106 27.21 3.34 40.92
CA LEU A 106 28.38 3.71 41.71
C LEU A 106 28.03 4.83 42.70
N ASP A 107 27.37 5.88 42.22
CA ASP A 107 26.96 7.05 43.03
C ASP A 107 25.93 6.66 44.12
N SER A 108 25.13 5.62 43.89
CA SER A 108 24.22 5.04 44.89
C SER A 108 24.87 4.01 45.83
N GLY A 109 26.16 3.70 45.63
CA GLY A 109 26.90 2.72 46.41
C GLY A 109 26.49 1.26 46.17
N THR A 110 25.73 0.99 45.10
CA THR A 110 25.28 -0.36 44.72
C THR A 110 26.43 -1.20 44.14
N ILE A 111 27.41 -0.55 43.50
CA ILE A 111 28.62 -1.17 42.97
C ILE A 111 29.87 -0.42 43.46
N THR A 112 31.01 -1.11 43.44
CA THR A 112 32.31 -0.55 43.78
C THR A 112 33.02 0.07 42.57
N GLU A 113 34.01 0.94 42.82
CA GLU A 113 34.80 1.59 41.77
C GLU A 113 35.48 0.58 40.83
N ALA A 114 35.95 -0.54 41.37
CA ALA A 114 36.58 -1.62 40.62
C ALA A 114 35.58 -2.35 39.70
N GLU A 115 34.30 -2.44 40.09
CA GLU A 115 33.23 -3.03 39.28
C GLU A 115 32.76 -2.07 38.19
N TYR A 116 32.72 -0.76 38.49
CA TYR A 116 32.44 0.27 37.50
C TYR A 116 33.47 0.29 36.36
N GLU A 117 34.77 0.23 36.67
CA GLU A 117 35.82 0.20 35.65
C GLU A 117 35.75 -1.06 34.75
N ARG A 118 35.31 -2.21 35.30
CA ARG A 118 35.06 -3.42 34.50
C ARG A 118 33.88 -3.23 33.54
N LEU A 119 32.80 -2.59 33.98
CA LEU A 119 31.62 -2.30 33.15
C LEU A 119 31.94 -1.27 32.06
N LYS A 120 32.74 -0.26 32.39
CA LYS A 120 33.21 0.76 31.45
C LYS A 120 34.04 0.17 30.32
N ASN A 121 35.02 -0.68 30.64
CA ASN A 121 35.83 -1.36 29.63
C ASN A 121 34.99 -2.28 28.73
N LYS A 122 33.96 -2.94 29.28
CA LYS A 122 33.06 -3.80 28.52
C LYS A 122 32.11 -3.03 27.60
N ALA A 123 31.73 -1.81 27.95
CA ALA A 123 30.87 -0.95 27.13
C ALA A 123 31.66 -0.21 26.02
N LEU A 124 32.97 -0.04 26.19
CA LEU A 124 33.87 0.64 25.24
C LEU A 124 34.57 -0.31 24.24
N THR A 125 34.37 -1.63 24.37
CA THR A 125 34.91 -2.66 23.45
C THR A 125 33.83 -3.10 22.48
#